data_AF-A0A7K4D7H8-F1
#
_entry.id   AF-A0A7K4D7H8-F1
#
_cell.length_a   1.000
_cell.length_b   1.000
_cell.length_c   1.000
_cell.angle_alpha   90.00
_cell.angle_beta   90.00
_cell.angle_gamma   90.00
#
_symmetry.space_group_name_H-M   'P 1'
#
loop_
_entity.id
_entity.type
_entity.pdbx_description
1 polymer ?
#
loop_
_entity_poly.entity_id
_entity_poly.type
_entity_poly.pdbx_seq_one_letter_code
_entity_poly.pdbx_strand_id
1 'polypeptide(L)' 'MSITEIDSNGKVLLPLGLRYELDLNEGDMLAVDQLGDGTIILKKPAKKIRTKRGERTLQM' A
#
# COMPACT_ATOMS: atom_id res chain seq x y z
N MET A 1 5.65 -18.51 7.71
CA MET A 1 6.49 -17.97 6.62
C MET A 1 5.97 -18.54 5.32
N SER A 2 5.47 -17.68 4.42
CA SER A 2 4.93 -18.09 3.12
C SER A 2 5.92 -17.70 2.02
N ILE A 3 6.23 -18.64 1.13
CA ILE A 3 7.09 -18.40 -0.03
C ILE A 3 6.22 -18.51 -1.29
N THR A 4 6.37 -17.54 -2.19
CA THR A 4 5.67 -17.49 -3.48
C THR A 4 6.66 -17.07 -4.56
N GLU A 5 6.52 -17.66 -5.73
CA GLU A 5 7.37 -17.37 -6.89
C GLU A 5 6.87 -16.14 -7.66
N ILE A 6 7.80 -15.45 -8.33
CA ILE A 6 7.51 -14.39 -9.30
C ILE A 6 7.12 -15.05 -10.63
N ASP A 7 6.03 -14.59 -11.25
CA ASP A 7 5.65 -15.06 -12.58
C ASP A 7 6.51 -14.44 -13.71
N SER A 8 6.32 -14.89 -14.94
CA SER A 8 7.06 -14.39 -16.11
C SER A 8 6.84 -12.90 -16.42
N ASN A 9 5.85 -12.26 -15.81
CA ASN A 9 5.55 -10.84 -15.95
C ASN A 9 6.07 -10.00 -14.78
N GLY A 10 6.81 -10.61 -13.84
CA GLY A 10 7.31 -9.91 -12.66
C GLY A 10 6.27 -9.72 -11.55
N LYS A 11 5.15 -10.45 -11.58
CA LYS A 11 4.09 -10.35 -10.55
C LYS A 11 4.30 -11.40 -9.47
N VAL A 12 4.05 -11.00 -8.22
CA VAL A 12 3.98 -11.91 -7.07
C VAL A 12 2.55 -12.00 -6.60
N LEU A 13 2.04 -13.22 -6.44
CA LEU A 13 0.74 -13.45 -5.84
C LEU A 13 0.86 -13.37 -4.32
N LEU A 14 0.19 -12.39 -3.70
CA LEU A 14 0.12 -12.32 -2.24
C LEU A 14 -0.73 -13.49 -1.69
N PRO A 15 -0.17 -14.31 -0.78
CA PRO A 15 -0.90 -15.38 -0.11
C PRO A 15 -2.22 -14.90 0.50
N LEU A 16 -3.24 -15.75 0.44
CA LEU A 16 -4.59 -15.39 0.89
C LEU A 16 -4.63 -14.93 2.36
N GLY A 17 -3.88 -15.60 3.24
CA GLY A 17 -3.80 -15.22 4.66
C GLY A 17 -3.29 -13.79 4.87
N LEU A 18 -2.21 -13.40 4.17
CA LEU A 18 -1.68 -12.04 4.25
C LEU A 18 -2.67 -10.98 3.74
N ARG A 19 -3.43 -11.31 2.68
CA ARG A 19 -4.47 -10.40 2.17
C ARG A 19 -5.56 -10.17 3.20
N TYR A 20 -6.00 -11.20 3.94
CA TYR A 20 -6.98 -11.04 5.01
C TYR A 20 -6.43 -10.28 6.22
N GLU A 21 -5.24 -10.66 6.69
CA GLU A 21 -4.61 -10.05 7.87
C GLU A 21 -4.33 -8.55 7.69
N LEU A 22 -3.99 -8.14 6.47
CA LEU A 22 -3.66 -6.75 6.14
C LEU A 22 -4.80 -6.00 5.42
N ASP A 23 -5.99 -6.61 5.31
CA ASP A 23 -7.15 -6.08 4.59
C ASP A 23 -6.79 -5.59 3.16
N LEU A 24 -6.04 -6.38 2.40
CA LEU A 24 -5.62 -6.01 1.04
C LEU A 24 -6.70 -6.40 0.04
N ASN A 25 -7.33 -5.40 -0.57
CA ASN A 25 -8.41 -5.57 -1.53
C ASN A 25 -7.95 -5.22 -2.96
N GLU A 26 -8.68 -5.73 -3.95
CA GLU A 26 -8.46 -5.34 -5.34
C GLU A 26 -8.62 -3.80 -5.50
N GLY A 27 -7.68 -3.19 -6.20
CA GLY A 27 -7.65 -1.73 -6.40
C GLY A 27 -6.99 -0.95 -5.26
N ASP A 28 -6.60 -1.59 -4.16
CA ASP A 28 -5.81 -0.90 -3.12
C ASP A 28 -4.45 -0.47 -3.68
N MET A 29 -4.07 0.78 -3.35
CA MET A 29 -2.73 1.28 -3.65
C MET A 29 -1.75 0.79 -2.59
N LEU A 30 -0.57 0.34 -3.03
CA LEU A 30 0.55 -0.02 -2.16
C LEU A 30 1.70 0.95 -2.40
N ALA A 31 2.25 1.48 -1.31
CA ALA A 31 3.56 2.13 -1.36
C ALA A 31 4.65 1.06 -1.47
N VAL A 32 5.65 1.34 -2.29
CA VAL A 32 6.79 0.45 -2.55
C VAL A 32 8.05 1.15 -2.10
N ASP A 33 8.79 0.49 -1.20
CA ASP A 33 10.09 0.94 -0.70
C ASP A 33 11.12 -0.20 -0.81
N GLN A 34 12.40 0.14 -0.70
CA GLN A 34 13.51 -0.82 -0.66
C GLN A 34 14.37 -0.59 0.58
N LEU A 35 14.77 -1.66 1.27
CA LEU A 35 15.66 -1.57 2.44
C LEU A 35 17.16 -1.66 2.08
N GLY A 36 17.49 -1.94 0.82
CA GLY A 36 18.80 -2.47 0.43
C GLY A 36 18.72 -4.00 0.35
N ASP A 37 19.84 -4.68 0.06
CA ASP A 37 20.00 -6.15 0.03
C ASP A 37 19.08 -6.99 -0.89
N GLY A 38 18.19 -6.35 -1.65
CA GLY A 38 17.17 -7.00 -2.46
C GLY A 38 15.81 -7.12 -1.77
N THR A 39 15.69 -6.63 -0.52
CA THR A 39 14.42 -6.59 0.20
C THR A 39 13.53 -5.44 -0.27
N ILE A 40 12.33 -5.79 -0.73
CA ILE A 40 11.25 -4.86 -1.10
C ILE A 40 10.20 -4.84 0.02
N ILE A 41 9.80 -3.64 0.44
CA ILE A 41 8.68 -3.43 1.37
C ILE A 41 7.45 -2.97 0.58
N LEU A 42 6.32 -3.64 0.81
CA LEU A 42 5.01 -3.20 0.38
C LEU A 42 4.22 -2.70 1.58
N LYS A 43 3.65 -1.49 1.50
CA LYS A 43 2.87 -0.89 2.59
C LYS A 43 1.55 -0.35 2.08
N LYS A 44 0.43 -0.75 2.70
CA LYS A 44 -0.86 -0.10 2.49
C LYS A 44 -0.85 1.26 3.20
N PRO A 45 -0.94 2.40 2.48
CA PRO A 45 -0.97 3.71 3.11
C PRO A 45 -2.28 3.87 3.89
N ALA A 46 -2.20 4.41 5.11
CA ALA A 46 -3.39 4.81 5.83
C ALA A 46 -4.18 5.83 4.98
N LYS A 47 -5.50 5.67 4.88
CA LYS A 47 -6.37 6.67 4.21
C LYS A 47 -6.07 8.02 4.84
N LYS A 48 -5.41 8.92 4.10
CA LYS A 48 -5.22 10.30 4.54
C LYS A 48 -6.61 10.89 4.74
N ILE A 49 -6.99 11.15 5.98
CA ILE A 49 -8.14 11.99 6.28
C ILE A 49 -7.80 13.35 5.67
N ARG A 50 -8.42 13.68 4.53
CA ARG A 50 -8.32 15.02 3.95
C ARG A 50 -8.99 15.98 4.94
N THR A 51 -8.21 16.62 5.81
CA THR A 51 -8.71 17.77 6.56
C THR A 51 -8.93 18.89 5.54
N LYS A 52 -10.20 19.22 5.27
CA LYS A 52 -10.54 20.42 4.52
C LYS A 52 -10.04 21.61 5.35
N ARG A 53 -8.88 22.17 4.98
CA ARG A 53 -8.38 23.42 5.55
C ARG A 53 -9.32 24.51 5.05
N GLY A 54 -10.17 25.03 5.94
CA GLY A 54 -11.19 26.02 5.61
C GLY A 54 -10.59 27.23 4.92
N GLU A 55 -11.18 27.59 3.79
CA GLU A 55 -11.02 28.88 3.14
C GLU A 55 -11.50 29.95 4.13
N ARG A 56 -10.58 30.58 4.86
CA ARG A 56 -10.85 31.85 5.54
C ARG A 56 -10.72 32.96 4.50
N THR A 57 -11.80 33.23 3.79
CA THR A 57 -12.01 34.52 3.14
C THR A 57 -12.23 35.53 4.26
N LEU A 58 -11.18 36.30 4.59
CA LEU A 58 -11.33 37.54 5.33
C LEU A 58 -12.13 38.50 4.43
N GLN A 59 -13.42 38.65 4.73
CA GLN A 59 -14.16 39.85 4.34
C GLN A 59 -14.11 40.83 5.50
N MET A 60 -13.99 42.11 5.12
CA MET A 60 -13.94 43.36 5.89
C MET A 60 -12.53 43.83 6.27
#